data_AF-A0A062I5R8-F1
#
_entry.id   AF-A0A062I5R8-F1
#
_cell.length_a   1.000
_cell.length_b   1.000
_cell.length_c   1.000
_cell.angle_alpha   90.00
_cell.angle_beta   90.00
_cell.angle_gamma   90.00
#
_symmetry.space_group_name_H-M   'P 1'
#
loop_
_entity.id
_entity.type
_entity.pdbx_description
1 polymer ?
#
loop_
_entity_poly.entity_id
_entity_poly.type
_entity_poly.pdbx_seq_one_letter_code
_entity_poly.pdbx_strand_id
1 'polypeptide(L)'
;MQTSENIPLPQLAQEVQEVLKGEGGEFLQHLLVMGSSPQGARSKALVYRDPVNFEFSTQASDQNEAWLIKFPAQQEYPEVCAIEAVYAECLRLCAIETPDTHFF
;
A
#
# COMPACT_ATOMS: atom_id res chain seq x y z
N MET A 1 -2.65 20.92 16.69
CA MET A 1 -2.93 19.47 16.78
C MET A 1 -3.22 19.01 15.37
N GLN A 2 -2.25 18.38 14.70
CA GLN A 2 -2.56 17.62 13.49
C GLN A 2 -3.19 16.32 13.96
N THR A 3 -4.46 16.13 13.64
CA THR A 3 -5.19 14.90 13.88
C THR A 3 -4.51 13.78 13.10
N SER A 4 -4.11 12.70 13.78
CA SER A 4 -3.73 11.46 13.11
C SER A 4 -4.95 10.98 12.35
N GLU A 5 -4.97 11.18 11.03
CA GLU A 5 -6.08 10.73 10.20
C GLU A 5 -5.93 9.21 10.00
N ASN A 6 -6.95 8.47 10.46
CA ASN A 6 -7.13 7.08 10.10
C ASN A 6 -7.43 7.03 8.60
N ILE A 7 -6.74 6.14 7.88
CA ILE A 7 -6.87 5.98 6.43
C ILE A 7 -7.46 4.59 6.13
N PRO A 8 -8.74 4.53 5.77
CA PRO A 8 -9.33 3.28 5.32
C PRO A 8 -8.67 2.78 4.03
N LEU A 9 -8.15 1.55 4.03
CA LEU A 9 -7.55 0.94 2.83
C LEU A 9 -8.46 0.96 1.59
N PRO A 10 -9.78 0.74 1.68
CA PRO A 10 -10.67 0.84 0.51
C PRO A 10 -10.68 2.24 -0.11
N GLN A 11 -10.64 3.28 0.71
CA GLN A 11 -10.57 4.67 0.24
C GLN A 11 -9.23 4.92 -0.46
N LEU A 12 -8.13 4.48 0.16
CA LEU A 12 -6.80 4.60 -0.44
C LEU A 12 -6.72 3.87 -1.79
N ALA A 13 -7.29 2.67 -1.89
CA ALA A 13 -7.34 1.91 -3.14
C ALA A 13 -8.16 2.61 -4.23
N GLN A 14 -9.30 3.20 -3.87
CA GLN A 14 -10.13 3.97 -4.81
C GLN A 14 -9.36 5.17 -5.36
N GLU A 15 -8.71 5.94 -4.49
CA GLU A 15 -7.95 7.12 -4.91
C GLU A 15 -6.76 6.75 -5.82
N VAL A 16 -6.12 5.59 -5.59
CA VAL A 16 -5.09 5.06 -6.52
C VAL A 16 -5.67 4.83 -7.90
N GLN A 17 -6.88 4.27 -7.98
CA GLN A 17 -7.53 4.03 -9.27
C GLN A 17 -7.91 5.33 -9.99
N GLU A 18 -8.32 6.37 -9.26
CA GLU A 18 -8.61 7.69 -9.82
C GLU A 18 -7.35 8.34 -10.41
N VAL A 19 -6.24 8.35 -9.65
CA VAL A 19 -4.94 8.85 -10.14
C VAL A 19 -4.46 8.07 -11.36
N LEU A 20 -4.58 6.75 -11.35
CA LEU A 20 -4.20 5.91 -12.50
C LEU A 20 -5.07 6.17 -13.74
N LYS A 21 -6.30 6.68 -13.59
CA LYS A 21 -7.17 7.10 -14.71
C LYS A 21 -6.84 8.51 -15.21
N GLY A 22 -5.92 9.21 -14.57
CA GLY A 22 -5.62 10.62 -14.87
C GLY A 22 -6.67 11.58 -14.30
N GLU A 23 -7.52 11.11 -13.38
CA GLU A 23 -8.50 11.92 -12.67
C GLU A 23 -7.94 12.28 -11.28
N GLY A 24 -8.16 13.53 -10.85
CA GLY A 24 -7.46 14.14 -9.73
C GLY A 24 -7.50 13.32 -8.44
N GLY A 25 -6.32 13.08 -7.86
CA GLY A 25 -6.15 12.56 -6.51
C GLY A 25 -5.19 13.44 -5.72
N GLU A 26 -5.66 14.61 -5.27
CA GLU A 26 -4.81 15.56 -4.52
C GLU A 26 -4.28 14.94 -3.22
N PHE A 27 -5.09 14.13 -2.52
CA PHE A 27 -4.68 13.39 -1.32
C PHE A 27 -3.62 12.32 -1.66
N LEU A 28 -3.87 11.51 -2.69
CA LEU A 28 -2.94 10.47 -3.10
C LEU A 28 -1.63 11.02 -3.68
N GLN A 29 -1.66 12.17 -4.35
CA GLN A 29 -0.46 12.85 -4.83
C GLN A 29 0.44 13.28 -3.66
N HIS A 30 -0.12 13.69 -2.52
CA HIS A 30 0.65 13.93 -1.30
C HIS A 30 1.29 12.66 -0.74
N LEU A 31 0.68 11.48 -0.90
CA LEU A 31 1.24 10.19 -0.47
C LEU A 31 2.29 9.63 -1.44
N LEU A 32 2.07 9.81 -2.75
CA LEU A 32 2.94 9.35 -3.83
C LEU A 32 4.31 10.05 -3.85
N VAL A 33 4.40 11.30 -3.37
CA VAL A 33 5.65 12.09 -3.32
C VAL A 33 6.70 11.44 -2.41
N MET A 34 6.32 10.51 -1.52
CA MET A 34 7.23 9.87 -0.57
C MET A 34 7.86 8.55 -1.07
N GLY A 35 7.48 8.01 -2.23
CA GLY A 35 8.02 6.71 -2.68
C GLY A 35 7.72 6.24 -4.11
N SER A 36 7.08 7.05 -4.96
CA SER A 36 6.77 6.68 -6.34
C SER A 36 7.83 7.16 -7.34
N SER A 37 8.27 6.28 -8.25
CA SER A 37 8.98 6.68 -9.47
C SER A 37 7.95 6.83 -10.58
N PRO A 38 7.92 7.97 -11.32
CA PRO A 38 6.90 8.26 -12.33
C PRO A 38 7.01 7.42 -13.62
N GLN A 39 7.97 6.50 -13.73
CA GLN A 39 8.12 5.63 -14.91
C GLN A 39 7.55 4.22 -14.66
N GLY A 40 6.23 4.05 -14.84
CA GLY A 40 5.59 2.73 -15.09
C GLY A 40 5.71 1.67 -13.99
N ALA A 41 6.23 2.01 -12.80
CA ALA A 41 6.31 1.09 -11.68
C ALA A 41 4.96 0.98 -10.95
N ARG A 42 4.67 -0.21 -10.42
CA ARG A 42 3.47 -0.49 -9.62
C ARG A 42 3.30 0.54 -8.49
N SER A 43 2.11 1.13 -8.39
CA SER A 43 1.76 2.10 -7.35
C SER A 43 1.93 1.48 -5.97
N LYS A 44 2.59 2.22 -5.08
CA LYS A 44 2.84 1.79 -3.70
C LYS A 44 2.75 2.97 -2.74
N ALA A 45 2.29 2.72 -1.52
CA ALA A 45 2.17 3.72 -0.46
C ALA A 45 2.81 3.20 0.82
N LEU A 46 3.62 4.04 1.48
CA LEU A 46 4.10 3.79 2.83
C LEU A 46 3.03 4.28 3.82
N VAL A 47 2.56 3.38 4.66
CA VAL A 47 1.59 3.66 5.73
C VAL A 47 2.09 3.06 7.04
N TYR A 48 1.58 3.55 8.15
CA TYR A 48 1.89 3.07 9.49
C TYR A 48 0.68 2.37 10.06
N ARG A 49 0.84 1.08 10.39
CA ARG A 49 -0.23 0.22 10.91
C ARG A 49 -0.16 0.13 12.43
N ASP A 50 -1.29 0.33 13.09
CA ASP A 50 -1.46 -0.08 14.50
C ASP A 50 -1.50 -1.61 14.57
N PRO A 51 -0.55 -2.28 15.27
CA PRO A 51 -0.51 -3.73 15.34
C PRO A 51 -1.69 -4.33 16.13
N VAL A 52 -2.39 -3.54 16.96
CA VAL A 52 -3.50 -3.96 17.80
C VAL A 52 -4.83 -3.92 17.04
N ASN A 53 -5.14 -2.78 16.42
CA ASN A 53 -6.45 -2.53 15.81
C ASN A 53 -6.45 -2.59 14.28
N PHE A 54 -5.28 -2.77 13.64
CA PHE A 54 -5.12 -2.80 12.19
C PHE A 54 -5.56 -1.50 11.48
N GLU A 55 -5.54 -0.39 12.20
CA GLU A 55 -5.77 0.94 11.63
C GLU A 55 -4.51 1.44 10.93
N PHE A 56 -4.68 2.23 9.87
CA PHE A 56 -3.56 2.77 9.09
C PHE A 56 -3.52 4.30 9.19
N SER A 57 -2.31 4.85 9.18
CA SER A 57 -2.06 6.29 9.17
C SER A 57 -0.86 6.64 8.30
N THR A 58 -0.72 7.92 7.97
CA THR A 58 0.46 8.48 7.30
C THR A 58 1.52 8.98 8.26
N GLN A 59 1.18 9.07 9.54
CA GLN A 59 2.08 9.56 10.56
C GLN A 59 2.88 8.42 11.17
N ALA A 60 4.20 8.55 11.12
CA ALA A 60 5.10 7.67 11.84
C ALA A 60 4.87 7.80 13.35
N SER A 61 4.91 6.67 14.05
CA SER A 61 4.88 6.58 15.50
C SER A 61 5.72 5.39 15.91
N ASP A 62 6.40 5.48 17.07
CA ASP A 62 7.17 4.37 17.63
C ASP A 62 6.31 3.15 17.98
N GLN A 63 4.98 3.32 18.01
CA GLN A 63 4.01 2.28 18.31
C GLN A 63 3.44 1.61 17.06
N ASN A 64 3.70 2.15 15.87
CA ASN A 64 3.12 1.66 14.62
C ASN A 64 4.19 0.98 13.75
N GLU A 65 3.77 -0.05 13.01
CA GLU A 65 4.60 -0.76 12.06
C GLU A 65 4.59 -0.05 10.71
N ALA A 66 5.74 0.08 10.05
CA ALA A 66 5.82 0.63 8.70
C ALA A 66 5.45 -0.46 7.67
N TRP A 67 4.39 -0.22 6.90
CA TRP A 67 3.87 -1.13 5.88
C TRP A 67 3.92 -0.48 4.49
N LEU A 68 4.36 -1.25 3.50
CA LEU A 68 4.32 -0.85 2.09
C LEU A 68 3.12 -1.51 1.41
N ILE A 69 2.06 -0.74 1.19
CA ILE A 69 0.87 -1.20 0.48
C ILE A 69 1.12 -1.11 -1.03
N LYS A 70 0.82 -2.19 -1.77
CA LYS A 70 0.99 -2.28 -3.21
C LYS A 70 -0.37 -2.40 -3.88
N PHE A 71 -0.59 -1.62 -4.93
CA PHE A 71 -1.85 -1.56 -5.66
C PHE A 71 -1.66 -2.05 -7.10
N PRO A 72 -2.68 -2.62 -7.75
CA PRO A 72 -2.60 -2.94 -9.18
C PRO A 72 -2.33 -1.67 -10.01
N ALA A 73 -1.47 -1.78 -11.02
CA ALA A 73 -1.32 -0.73 -12.03
C ALA A 73 -2.44 -0.81 -13.09
N GLN A 74 -2.62 0.26 -13.88
CA GLN A 74 -3.72 0.40 -14.84
C GLN A 74 -3.80 -0.73 -15.89
N GLN A 75 -2.67 -1.33 -16.26
CA GLN A 75 -2.58 -2.37 -17.29
C GLN A 75 -2.30 -3.76 -16.73
N GLU A 76 -2.54 -3.97 -15.44
CA GLU A 76 -2.35 -5.27 -14.78
C GLU A 76 -3.67 -6.02 -14.60
N TYR A 77 -3.56 -7.34 -14.44
CA TYR A 77 -4.71 -8.17 -14.11
C TYR A 77 -5.21 -7.86 -12.69
N PRO A 78 -6.53 -7.92 -12.44
CA PRO A 78 -7.10 -7.68 -11.10
C PRO A 78 -6.49 -8.55 -9.99
N GLU A 79 -6.10 -9.77 -10.32
CA GLU A 79 -5.52 -10.76 -9.40
C GLU A 79 -4.04 -10.55 -9.09
N VAL A 80 -3.37 -9.53 -9.66
CA VAL A 80 -1.92 -9.39 -9.60
C VAL A 80 -1.37 -9.30 -8.16
N CYS A 81 -2.10 -8.63 -7.26
CA CYS A 81 -1.74 -8.55 -5.83
C CYS A 81 -1.94 -9.89 -5.10
N ALA A 82 -2.97 -10.65 -5.48
CA ALA A 82 -3.20 -11.99 -4.93
C ALA A 82 -2.09 -12.96 -5.38
N ILE A 83 -1.68 -12.87 -6.65
CA ILE A 83 -0.54 -13.62 -7.18
C ILE A 83 0.75 -13.30 -6.40
N GLU A 84 1.00 -12.02 -6.11
CA GLU A 84 2.15 -11.61 -5.30
C GLU A 84 2.12 -12.20 -3.89
N ALA A 85 0.95 -12.25 -3.24
CA ALA A 85 0.80 -12.90 -1.94
C ALA A 85 1.07 -14.42 -1.99
N VAL A 86 0.66 -15.10 -3.08
CA VAL A 86 0.99 -16.51 -3.30
C VAL A 86 2.51 -16.71 -3.46
N TYR A 87 3.18 -15.83 -4.21
CA TYR A 87 4.64 -15.92 -4.33
C TYR A 87 5.36 -15.70 -3.00
N ALA A 88 4.90 -14.77 -2.16
CA ALA A 88 5.44 -14.59 -0.82
C ALA A 88 5.32 -15.88 0.02
N GLU A 89 4.20 -16.59 -0.09
CA GLU A 89 4.03 -17.88 0.59
C GLU A 89 4.95 -18.97 0.03
N CYS A 90 5.10 -19.04 -1.30
CA CYS A 90 6.06 -19.95 -1.91
C CYS A 90 7.50 -19.71 -1.41
N LEU A 91 7.91 -18.45 -1.23
CA LEU A 91 9.24 -18.13 -0.68
C LEU A 91 9.39 -18.65 0.75
N ARG A 92 8.37 -18.49 1.61
CA ARG A 92 8.37 -19.03 2.98
C ARG A 92 8.46 -20.55 3.00
N LEU A 93 7.72 -21.24 2.12
CA LEU A 93 7.78 -22.70 1.99
C LEU A 93 9.17 -23.18 1.56
N CYS A 94 9.90 -22.37 0.79
CA CYS A 94 11.28 -22.61 0.41
C CYS A 94 12.31 -22.18 1.48
N ALA A 95 11.86 -21.77 2.67
CA ALA A 95 12.69 -21.23 3.75
C ALA A 95 13.55 -20.02 3.32
N ILE A 96 13.06 -19.23 2.36
CA ILE A 96 13.67 -17.97 1.95
C ILE A 96 13.14 -16.86 2.86
N GLU A 97 14.06 -16.10 3.47
CA GLU A 97 13.70 -14.95 4.30
C GLU A 97 12.82 -13.98 3.51
N THR A 98 11.60 -13.77 4.01
CA THR A 98 10.56 -13.00 3.33
C THR A 98 9.88 -12.13 4.37
N PRO A 99 9.73 -10.82 4.14
CA PRO A 99 8.99 -9.94 5.04
C PRO A 99 7.55 -10.40 5.27
N ASP A 100 6.96 -9.94 6.37
CA ASP A 100 5.53 -10.14 6.62
C ASP A 100 4.69 -9.48 5.53
N THR A 101 3.69 -10.21 5.04
CA THR A 101 2.79 -9.75 3.98
C THR A 101 1.35 -10.03 4.36
N HIS A 102 0.44 -9.14 3.97
CA HIS A 102 -1.00 -9.35 4.11
C HIS A 102 -1.71 -8.98 2.81
N PHE A 103 -2.72 -9.75 2.45
CA PHE A 103 -3.61 -9.48 1.31
C PHE A 103 -4.98 -9.11 1.84
N PHE A 104 -5.58 -8.05 1.30
CA PHE A 104 -6.84 -7.44 1.73
C PHE A 104 -7.90 -7.57 0.64
#